data_AF-A0A925HF13-F1
#
_entry.id   AF-A0A925HF13-F1
#
_cell.length_a   1.000
_cell.length_b   1.000
_cell.length_c   1.000
_cell.angle_alpha   90.00
_cell.angle_beta   90.00
_cell.angle_gamma   90.00
#
_symmetry.space_group_name_H-M   'P 1'
#
loop_
_entity.id
_entity.type
_entity.pdbx_description
1 polymer ?
#
loop_
_entity_poly.entity_id
_entity_poly.type
_entity_poly.pdbx_seq_one_letter_code
_entity_poly.pdbx_strand_id
1 'polypeptide(L)'
;LIYFWRPYLERGLTRETFDTNMCDVLLDLPVVYEPALTTIPIYRSTYVLAYRNDRGLDIKGFDDPALKGLKIGVFQTSSIRQVLTKRGLAPYLKLKTLSHNADLNPENQPWRQVQDVIDGKLDVAGVWGPFAGWLQKMKGEPIVIQPVNMWEDLVPMEYELAAGVRKTDARLKYMLDLALEDSKAEIEKILTDYGVPLVECSACLVQGNIPSHGAYIKPPVTEYKSKPEAASPDQVVTDEKLESWLAEGADLTQELSNAVLANAPARIKLLVSKGADINALDPQGYAPVHTAARKRHPEQIALFADLRADLDAPDADGMTALQHAVMRNHVPTAKVLIERGADMEKKNKEGYSPLALALAEAKFEVAKALLDAGAHIDTVAGPEELTPLMIAASQVSPGEGAIFLPGSTRPIDLARELMQKGANVNAQSKSGVTPLMIAAARNVAPMIGLLVQSGAKTDLKNAQGKTAAEVAELNGSEAAAKAIRLLSKATERSSN
;
A
#
# COMPACT_ATOMS: atom_id res chain seq x y z
N LEU A 1 26.32 -7.09 -28.30
CA LEU A 1 26.37 -7.56 -26.90
C LEU A 1 25.81 -8.97 -26.89
N ILE A 2 26.62 -9.94 -26.48
CA ILE A 2 26.14 -11.30 -26.24
C ILE A 2 25.70 -11.34 -24.77
N TYR A 3 24.56 -11.96 -24.50
CA TYR A 3 23.98 -12.06 -23.15
C TYR A 3 23.84 -13.53 -22.75
N PHE A 4 23.90 -13.80 -21.45
CA PHE A 4 23.51 -15.10 -20.89
C PHE A 4 22.68 -14.92 -19.62
N TRP A 5 21.95 -15.98 -19.26
CA TRP A 5 21.05 -16.01 -18.11
C TRP A 5 21.57 -16.97 -17.03
N ARG A 6 21.51 -16.57 -15.75
CA ARG A 6 21.85 -17.45 -14.61
C ARG A 6 20.78 -17.43 -13.53
N PRO A 7 20.55 -18.55 -12.83
CA PRO A 7 19.73 -18.57 -11.62
C PRO A 7 20.28 -17.60 -10.55
N TYR A 8 19.38 -16.85 -9.92
CA TYR A 8 19.69 -15.87 -8.88
C TYR A 8 18.69 -16.00 -7.73
N LEU A 9 19.19 -16.38 -6.54
CA LEU A 9 18.36 -16.68 -5.36
C LEU A 9 17.27 -17.74 -5.62
N GLU A 10 16.38 -17.98 -4.65
CA GLU A 10 15.35 -19.05 -4.69
C GLU A 10 14.54 -19.11 -6.00
N ARG A 11 14.35 -17.98 -6.68
CA ARG A 11 13.30 -17.76 -7.70
C ARG A 11 13.68 -16.89 -8.90
N GLY A 12 14.87 -16.29 -8.93
CA GLY A 12 15.22 -15.26 -9.91
C GLY A 12 16.13 -15.73 -11.05
N LEU A 13 16.22 -14.92 -12.10
CA LEU A 13 17.23 -15.04 -13.17
C LEU A 13 17.99 -13.72 -13.33
N THR A 14 19.31 -13.75 -13.49
CA THR A 14 20.12 -12.59 -13.88
C THR A 14 20.43 -12.64 -15.37
N ARG A 15 20.39 -11.49 -16.06
CA ARG A 15 21.01 -11.31 -17.38
C ARG A 15 22.36 -10.63 -17.20
N GLU A 16 23.40 -11.28 -17.69
CA GLU A 16 24.77 -10.78 -17.63
C GLU A 16 25.32 -10.55 -19.04
N THR A 17 26.12 -9.50 -19.19
CA THR A 17 26.85 -9.21 -20.43
C THR A 17 28.16 -10.00 -20.47
N PHE A 18 28.41 -10.74 -21.55
CA PHE A 18 29.64 -11.53 -21.70
C PHE A 18 30.92 -10.69 -21.58
N ASP A 19 30.89 -9.47 -22.12
CA ASP A 19 32.10 -8.64 -22.26
C ASP A 19 32.59 -8.05 -20.92
N THR A 20 31.71 -7.93 -19.92
CA THR A 20 32.00 -7.21 -18.67
C THR A 20 31.53 -7.92 -17.40
N ASN A 21 30.82 -9.06 -17.54
CA ASN A 21 30.20 -9.80 -16.43
C ASN A 21 29.34 -8.90 -15.51
N MET A 22 28.72 -7.87 -16.09
CA MET A 22 27.84 -6.95 -15.37
C MET A 22 26.39 -7.39 -15.53
N CYS A 23 25.67 -7.47 -14.41
CA CYS A 23 24.23 -7.65 -14.41
C CYS A 23 23.54 -6.37 -14.91
N ASP A 24 22.73 -6.48 -15.96
CA ASP A 24 21.98 -5.36 -16.50
C ASP A 24 20.46 -5.48 -16.29
N VAL A 25 19.94 -6.71 -16.17
CA VAL A 25 18.54 -7.02 -15.85
C VAL A 25 18.46 -8.18 -14.85
N LEU A 26 17.58 -8.04 -13.86
CA LEU A 26 17.20 -9.08 -12.91
C LEU A 26 15.72 -9.46 -13.16
N LEU A 27 15.38 -10.73 -13.25
CA LEU A 27 14.01 -11.22 -13.39
C LEU A 27 13.50 -11.86 -12.10
N ASP A 28 12.17 -11.89 -11.98
CA ASP A 28 11.43 -12.43 -10.83
C ASP A 28 11.84 -11.79 -9.49
N LEU A 29 12.02 -10.47 -9.53
CA LEU A 29 12.22 -9.66 -8.33
C LEU A 29 10.88 -9.17 -7.78
N PRO A 30 10.70 -9.16 -6.45
CA PRO A 30 9.62 -8.40 -5.83
C PRO A 30 9.69 -6.93 -6.25
N VAL A 31 8.56 -6.30 -6.58
CA VAL A 31 8.52 -4.85 -6.90
C VAL A 31 9.01 -3.94 -5.76
N VAL A 32 9.05 -4.47 -4.53
CA VAL A 32 9.57 -3.76 -3.34
C VAL A 32 11.07 -3.99 -3.12
N TYR A 33 11.77 -4.59 -4.08
CA TYR A 33 13.20 -4.85 -3.97
C TYR A 33 14.00 -3.54 -4.07
N GLU A 34 14.27 -2.96 -2.90
CA GLU A 34 14.91 -1.65 -2.72
C GLU A 34 16.15 -1.43 -3.59
N PRO A 35 17.08 -2.40 -3.79
CA PRO A 35 18.30 -2.14 -4.54
C PRO A 35 18.11 -1.92 -6.05
N ALA A 36 16.96 -2.27 -6.63
CA ALA A 36 16.69 -2.16 -8.06
C ALA A 36 15.55 -1.19 -8.38
N LEU A 37 15.59 -0.57 -9.55
CA LEU A 37 14.42 0.07 -10.15
C LEU A 37 13.66 -0.99 -10.93
N THR A 38 12.44 -1.32 -10.49
CA THR A 38 11.63 -2.37 -11.11
C THR A 38 10.72 -1.82 -12.22
N THR A 39 10.43 -2.69 -13.19
CA THR A 39 9.36 -2.56 -14.17
C THR A 39 7.98 -2.56 -13.47
N ILE A 40 6.92 -2.31 -14.25
CA ILE A 40 5.57 -2.66 -13.81
C ILE A 40 5.53 -4.15 -13.41
N PRO A 41 4.74 -4.54 -12.39
CA PRO A 41 4.65 -5.94 -12.04
C PRO A 41 4.11 -6.75 -13.21
N ILE A 42 4.78 -7.85 -13.52
CA ILE A 42 4.44 -8.72 -14.65
C ILE A 42 3.29 -9.64 -14.24
N TYR A 43 3.43 -10.29 -13.08
CA TYR A 43 2.42 -11.17 -12.51
C TYR A 43 2.55 -11.22 -10.98
N ARG A 44 1.52 -11.72 -10.31
CA ARG A 44 1.58 -12.04 -8.87
C ARG A 44 1.40 -13.54 -8.70
N SER A 45 2.20 -14.13 -7.84
CA SER A 45 2.12 -15.55 -7.49
C SER A 45 2.27 -15.74 -5.99
N THR A 46 2.06 -16.96 -5.52
CA THR A 46 2.13 -17.32 -4.11
C THR A 46 3.01 -18.54 -3.85
N TYR A 47 3.40 -18.72 -2.59
CA TYR A 47 3.83 -20.01 -2.06
C TYR A 47 2.67 -21.00 -2.10
N VAL A 48 3.02 -22.28 -2.25
CA VAL A 48 2.06 -23.38 -2.30
C VAL A 48 2.54 -24.54 -1.44
N LEU A 49 1.61 -25.35 -0.97
CA LEU A 49 1.90 -26.74 -0.60
C LEU A 49 1.65 -27.63 -1.82
N ALA A 50 2.69 -28.33 -2.27
CA ALA A 50 2.60 -29.32 -3.32
C ALA A 50 2.65 -30.73 -2.71
N TYR A 51 1.69 -31.58 -3.06
CA TYR A 51 1.58 -32.96 -2.60
C TYR A 51 0.93 -33.86 -3.64
N ARG A 52 1.15 -35.17 -3.60
CA ARG A 52 0.56 -36.08 -4.60
C ARG A 52 -0.97 -36.15 -4.46
N ASN A 53 -1.67 -36.17 -5.60
CA ASN A 53 -3.13 -36.23 -5.64
C ASN A 53 -3.72 -37.57 -5.17
N ASP A 54 -2.93 -38.63 -5.20
CA ASP A 54 -3.33 -39.99 -4.78
C ASP A 54 -3.20 -40.24 -3.27
N ARG A 55 -2.69 -39.26 -2.51
CA ARG A 55 -2.52 -39.36 -1.06
C ARG A 55 -3.73 -38.91 -0.26
N GLY A 56 -4.74 -38.30 -0.90
CA GLY A 56 -5.96 -37.86 -0.23
C GLY A 56 -5.74 -36.87 0.91
N LEU A 57 -4.66 -36.07 0.86
CA LEU A 57 -4.39 -35.05 1.86
C LEU A 57 -5.38 -33.89 1.70
N ASP A 58 -5.97 -33.45 2.83
CA ASP A 58 -6.89 -32.32 2.88
C ASP A 58 -6.44 -31.37 4.01
N ILE A 59 -5.49 -30.48 3.69
CA ILE A 59 -4.89 -29.54 4.64
C ILE A 59 -5.67 -28.23 4.59
N LYS A 60 -6.24 -27.80 5.73
CA LYS A 60 -7.11 -26.62 5.81
C LYS A 60 -6.39 -25.31 6.15
N GLY A 61 -5.17 -25.38 6.65
CA GLY A 61 -4.42 -24.20 7.10
C GLY A 61 -3.07 -24.55 7.73
N PHE A 62 -2.31 -23.53 8.12
CA PHE A 62 -1.02 -23.74 8.81
C PHE A 62 -1.15 -24.27 10.24
N ASP A 63 -2.33 -24.16 10.84
CA ASP A 63 -2.64 -24.68 12.18
C ASP A 63 -3.25 -26.09 12.15
N ASP A 64 -3.38 -26.68 10.95
CA ASP A 64 -3.97 -28.00 10.78
C ASP A 64 -3.09 -29.08 11.45
N PRO A 65 -3.65 -29.91 12.36
CA PRO A 65 -2.89 -30.97 13.02
C PRO A 65 -2.37 -32.02 12.04
N ALA A 66 -2.95 -32.19 10.84
CA ALA A 66 -2.47 -33.11 9.82
C ALA A 66 -1.04 -32.81 9.36
N LEU A 67 -0.56 -31.57 9.53
CA LEU A 67 0.83 -31.20 9.26
C LEU A 67 1.81 -31.90 10.21
N LYS A 68 1.37 -32.27 11.41
CA LYS A 68 2.18 -33.02 12.37
C LYS A 68 2.22 -34.48 11.95
N GLY A 69 3.39 -34.92 11.48
CA GLY A 69 3.61 -36.30 11.01
C GLY A 69 3.97 -36.39 9.53
N LEU A 70 3.81 -35.29 8.77
CA LEU A 70 4.28 -35.21 7.38
C LEU A 70 5.76 -34.82 7.33
N LYS A 71 6.49 -35.32 6.34
CA LYS A 71 7.82 -34.80 5.97
C LYS A 71 7.62 -33.64 5.01
N ILE A 72 7.81 -32.42 5.52
CA ILE A 72 7.53 -31.19 4.77
C ILE A 72 8.83 -30.55 4.28
N GLY A 73 9.09 -30.55 2.98
CA GLY A 73 10.22 -29.84 2.39
C GLY A 73 9.99 -28.34 2.35
N VAL A 74 10.96 -27.54 2.79
CA VAL A 74 10.91 -26.06 2.71
C VAL A 74 12.31 -25.47 2.46
N PHE A 75 12.38 -24.30 1.84
CA PHE A 75 13.66 -23.59 1.68
C PHE A 75 14.09 -22.85 2.94
N GLN A 76 15.41 -22.76 3.14
CA GLN A 76 16.03 -22.09 4.29
C GLN A 76 15.54 -20.65 4.51
N THR A 77 15.25 -19.90 3.45
CA THR A 77 14.82 -18.49 3.53
C THR A 77 13.35 -18.25 3.19
N SER A 78 12.58 -19.31 2.95
CA SER A 78 11.17 -19.20 2.59
C SER A 78 10.27 -18.70 3.74
N SER A 79 9.29 -17.88 3.39
CA SER A 79 8.22 -17.42 4.29
C SER A 79 7.47 -18.59 4.92
N ILE A 80 7.20 -19.64 4.14
CA ILE A 80 6.46 -20.81 4.61
C ILE A 80 7.22 -21.56 5.72
N ARG A 81 8.55 -21.66 5.64
CA ARG A 81 9.37 -22.22 6.73
C ARG A 81 9.20 -21.40 8.01
N GLN A 82 9.26 -20.07 7.91
CA GLN A 82 9.13 -19.19 9.07
C GLN A 82 7.80 -19.39 9.77
N VAL A 83 6.71 -19.45 9.00
CA VAL A 83 5.33 -19.63 9.49
C VAL A 83 5.13 -20.99 10.15
N LEU A 84 5.58 -22.07 9.50
CA LEU A 84 5.48 -23.42 10.06
C LEU A 84 6.33 -23.56 11.34
N THR A 85 7.53 -22.96 11.36
CA THR A 85 8.41 -22.96 12.53
C THR A 85 7.77 -22.24 13.72
N LYS A 86 7.14 -21.07 13.50
CA LYS A 86 6.41 -20.33 14.55
C LYS A 86 5.26 -21.13 15.17
N ARG A 87 4.69 -22.09 14.42
CA ARG A 87 3.62 -23.00 14.87
C ARG A 87 4.14 -24.33 15.42
N GLY A 88 5.44 -24.43 15.71
CA GLY A 88 6.04 -25.60 16.34
C GLY A 88 6.24 -26.79 15.39
N LEU A 89 6.17 -26.59 14.08
CA LEU A 89 6.35 -27.66 13.09
C LEU A 89 7.80 -27.92 12.70
N ALA A 90 8.77 -27.23 13.31
CA ALA A 90 10.19 -27.36 13.01
C ALA A 90 10.72 -28.82 12.94
N PRO A 91 10.31 -29.76 13.83
CA PRO A 91 10.76 -31.16 13.76
C PRO A 91 10.34 -31.91 12.48
N TYR A 92 9.28 -31.45 11.81
CA TYR A 92 8.71 -32.06 10.61
C TYR A 92 9.27 -31.47 9.32
N LEU A 93 10.06 -30.39 9.41
CA LEU A 93 10.60 -29.69 8.25
C LEU A 93 11.89 -30.33 7.75
N LYS A 94 12.00 -30.49 6.43
CA LYS A 94 13.23 -30.85 5.72
C LYS A 94 13.73 -29.63 4.96
N LEU A 95 14.86 -29.08 5.41
CA LEU A 95 15.40 -27.86 4.83
C LEU A 95 16.18 -28.17 3.56
N LYS A 96 15.87 -27.45 2.48
CA LYS A 96 16.72 -27.35 1.30
C LYS A 96 17.50 -26.03 1.34
N THR A 97 18.82 -26.15 1.30
CA THR A 97 19.74 -25.01 1.16
C THR A 97 19.80 -24.59 -0.30
N LEU A 98 19.87 -23.29 -0.53
CA LEU A 98 20.05 -22.73 -1.87
C LEU A 98 21.49 -22.90 -2.34
N SER A 99 21.63 -23.22 -3.61
CA SER A 99 22.95 -23.30 -4.26
C SER A 99 23.03 -22.32 -5.42
N HIS A 100 24.22 -21.79 -5.62
CA HIS A 100 24.55 -20.87 -6.73
C HIS A 100 24.87 -21.60 -8.04
N ASN A 101 24.92 -22.95 -8.04
CA ASN A 101 25.27 -23.77 -9.19
C ASN A 101 24.10 -24.66 -9.67
N ALA A 102 22.86 -24.22 -9.45
CA ALA A 102 21.66 -24.98 -9.85
C ALA A 102 21.59 -25.21 -11.37
N ASP A 103 22.19 -24.33 -12.16
CA ASP A 103 22.39 -24.47 -13.60
C ASP A 103 23.30 -25.64 -13.99
N LEU A 104 24.32 -25.93 -13.17
CA LEU A 104 25.30 -27.01 -13.41
C LEU A 104 24.92 -28.33 -12.75
N ASN A 105 24.22 -28.29 -11.61
CA ASN A 105 23.81 -29.46 -10.87
C ASN A 105 22.28 -29.57 -10.78
N PRO A 106 21.65 -30.50 -11.52
CA PRO A 106 20.22 -30.71 -11.50
C PRO A 106 19.63 -30.98 -10.11
N GLU A 107 20.39 -31.54 -9.16
CA GLU A 107 19.91 -31.81 -7.80
C GLU A 107 19.74 -30.53 -6.96
N ASN A 108 20.33 -29.43 -7.42
CA ASN A 108 20.27 -28.13 -6.75
C ASN A 108 19.19 -27.21 -7.33
N GLN A 109 18.46 -27.67 -8.34
CA GLN A 109 17.36 -26.91 -8.93
C GLN A 109 16.22 -26.65 -7.92
N PRO A 110 15.63 -25.44 -7.89
CA PRO A 110 14.60 -25.09 -6.92
C PRO A 110 13.34 -25.99 -6.96
N TRP A 111 13.00 -26.53 -8.12
CA TRP A 111 11.85 -27.42 -8.26
C TRP A 111 12.09 -28.84 -7.71
N ARG A 112 13.33 -29.21 -7.30
CA ARG A 112 13.63 -30.58 -6.84
C ARG A 112 12.86 -31.01 -5.61
N GLN A 113 12.50 -30.11 -4.71
CA GLN A 113 11.70 -30.49 -3.53
C GLN A 113 10.31 -31.02 -3.91
N VAL A 114 9.74 -30.54 -5.02
CA VAL A 114 8.47 -31.07 -5.54
C VAL A 114 8.69 -32.43 -6.21
N GLN A 115 9.85 -32.63 -6.87
CA GLN A 115 10.23 -33.97 -7.35
C GLN A 115 10.39 -34.96 -6.19
N ASP A 116 11.00 -34.55 -5.07
CA ASP A 116 11.15 -35.41 -3.90
C ASP A 116 9.80 -35.83 -3.28
N VAL A 117 8.74 -35.05 -3.49
CA VAL A 117 7.35 -35.45 -3.15
C VAL A 117 6.83 -36.53 -4.09
N ILE A 118 7.07 -36.38 -5.40
CA ILE A 118 6.68 -37.36 -6.42
C ILE A 118 7.40 -38.69 -6.14
N ASP A 119 8.71 -38.63 -5.86
CA ASP A 119 9.58 -39.75 -5.51
C ASP A 119 9.25 -40.38 -4.15
N GLY A 120 8.35 -39.78 -3.35
CA GLY A 120 7.94 -40.28 -2.03
C GLY A 120 8.96 -40.07 -0.91
N LYS A 121 9.99 -39.23 -1.12
CA LYS A 121 10.97 -38.85 -0.09
C LYS A 121 10.38 -37.80 0.88
N LEU A 122 9.52 -36.93 0.36
CA LEU A 122 8.73 -35.95 1.10
C LEU A 122 7.24 -36.28 0.96
N ASP A 123 6.44 -35.92 1.95
CA ASP A 123 4.98 -36.01 1.84
C ASP A 123 4.40 -34.72 1.23
N VAL A 124 5.00 -33.57 1.54
CA VAL A 124 4.58 -32.24 1.09
C VAL A 124 5.81 -31.37 0.83
N ALA A 125 5.75 -30.50 -0.18
CA ALA A 125 6.74 -29.46 -0.43
C ALA A 125 6.11 -28.07 -0.34
N GLY A 126 6.57 -27.26 0.62
CA GLY A 126 6.27 -25.84 0.72
C GLY A 126 7.22 -25.01 -0.13
N VAL A 127 6.80 -24.64 -1.33
CA VAL A 127 7.67 -24.03 -2.35
C VAL A 127 7.01 -22.84 -3.05
N TRP A 128 7.78 -22.11 -3.84
CA TRP A 128 7.26 -21.09 -4.73
C TRP A 128 6.40 -21.73 -5.83
N GLY A 129 5.18 -21.22 -6.03
CA GLY A 129 4.16 -21.78 -6.90
C GLY A 129 4.58 -22.18 -8.32
N PRO A 130 5.30 -21.32 -9.07
CA PRO A 130 5.77 -21.62 -10.43
C PRO A 130 6.56 -22.93 -10.56
N PHE A 131 7.30 -23.32 -9.51
CA PHE A 131 8.05 -24.59 -9.52
C PHE A 131 7.15 -25.82 -9.53
N ALA A 132 6.07 -25.77 -8.73
CA ALA A 132 5.09 -26.84 -8.71
C ALA A 132 4.25 -26.84 -10.00
N GLY A 133 3.88 -25.65 -10.49
CA GLY A 133 3.16 -25.47 -11.75
C GLY A 133 3.85 -26.16 -12.92
N TRP A 134 5.15 -25.90 -13.08
CA TRP A 134 5.94 -26.47 -14.18
C TRP A 134 5.94 -28.01 -14.15
N LEU A 135 6.13 -28.64 -12.98
CA LEU A 135 6.07 -30.09 -12.88
C LEU A 135 4.67 -30.63 -13.17
N GLN A 136 3.62 -29.98 -12.65
CA GLN A 136 2.25 -30.43 -12.89
C GLN A 136 1.86 -30.34 -14.38
N LYS A 137 2.12 -29.21 -15.04
CA LYS A 137 1.66 -28.97 -16.42
C LYS A 137 2.65 -29.43 -17.48
N MET A 138 3.93 -29.11 -17.34
CA MET A 138 4.93 -29.42 -18.37
C MET A 138 5.47 -30.84 -18.26
N LYS A 139 5.44 -31.44 -17.08
CA LYS A 139 5.84 -32.85 -16.86
C LYS A 139 4.66 -33.80 -16.66
N GLY A 140 3.44 -33.28 -16.47
CA GLY A 140 2.24 -34.10 -16.28
C GLY A 140 2.23 -34.84 -14.93
N GLU A 141 2.96 -34.33 -13.94
CA GLU A 141 3.14 -35.01 -12.66
C GLU A 141 1.87 -34.95 -11.79
N PRO A 142 1.53 -36.02 -11.06
CA PRO A 142 0.26 -36.17 -10.36
C PRO A 142 0.25 -35.45 -9.00
N ILE A 143 0.43 -34.13 -9.01
CA ILE A 143 0.47 -33.30 -7.80
C ILE A 143 -0.72 -32.34 -7.73
N VAL A 144 -1.17 -32.08 -6.50
CA VAL A 144 -2.04 -30.96 -6.14
C VAL A 144 -1.15 -29.76 -5.82
N ILE A 145 -1.59 -28.59 -6.28
CA ILE A 145 -0.98 -27.30 -5.96
C ILE A 145 -1.98 -26.55 -5.09
N GLN A 146 -1.69 -26.40 -3.81
CA GLN A 146 -2.55 -25.70 -2.85
C GLN A 146 -1.96 -24.32 -2.53
N PRO A 147 -2.54 -23.21 -3.04
CA PRO A 147 -2.21 -21.86 -2.60
C PRO A 147 -2.40 -21.70 -1.10
N VAL A 148 -1.46 -21.01 -0.45
CA VAL A 148 -1.48 -20.77 1.01
C VAL A 148 -1.43 -19.30 1.39
N ASN A 149 -1.58 -18.38 0.43
CA ASN A 149 -1.60 -16.95 0.70
C ASN A 149 -2.69 -16.51 1.67
N MET A 150 -3.85 -17.17 1.67
CA MET A 150 -4.96 -16.84 2.54
C MET A 150 -4.86 -17.42 3.97
N TRP A 151 -3.77 -18.14 4.29
CA TRP A 151 -3.63 -18.85 5.57
C TRP A 151 -2.79 -18.11 6.61
N GLU A 152 -2.28 -16.93 6.27
CA GLU A 152 -1.36 -16.16 7.11
C GLU A 152 -1.58 -14.66 6.90
N ASP A 153 -1.64 -13.90 8.00
CA ASP A 153 -1.91 -12.45 7.96
C ASP A 153 -0.65 -11.59 8.20
N LEU A 154 0.43 -12.18 8.71
CA LEU A 154 1.61 -11.43 9.18
C LEU A 154 2.84 -11.64 8.32
N VAL A 155 2.99 -12.82 7.71
CA VAL A 155 4.17 -13.16 6.91
C VAL A 155 3.73 -13.24 5.45
N PRO A 156 4.24 -12.36 4.57
CA PRO A 156 3.87 -12.36 3.16
C PRO A 156 4.08 -13.71 2.48
N MET A 157 3.02 -14.20 1.84
CA MET A 157 3.00 -15.46 1.09
C MET A 157 2.77 -15.27 -0.41
N GLU A 158 2.47 -14.06 -0.86
CA GLU A 158 2.34 -13.68 -2.26
C GLU A 158 3.24 -12.49 -2.58
N TYR A 159 3.71 -12.42 -3.83
CA TYR A 159 4.60 -11.36 -4.30
C TYR A 159 4.26 -11.01 -5.74
N GLU A 160 4.25 -9.71 -6.01
CA GLU A 160 4.27 -9.16 -7.36
C GLU A 160 5.70 -9.25 -7.91
N LEU A 161 5.86 -9.88 -9.05
CA LEU A 161 7.15 -10.14 -9.66
C LEU A 161 7.36 -9.25 -10.89
N ALA A 162 8.56 -8.68 -10.99
CA ALA A 162 8.95 -7.74 -12.01
C ALA A 162 10.39 -8.00 -12.48
N ALA A 163 10.74 -7.39 -13.61
CA ALA A 163 12.13 -7.20 -14.00
C ALA A 163 12.72 -5.98 -13.27
N GLY A 164 13.95 -6.05 -12.78
CA GLY A 164 14.68 -4.94 -12.17
C GLY A 164 15.92 -4.56 -12.96
N VAL A 165 16.22 -3.26 -12.94
CA VAL A 165 17.42 -2.66 -13.52
C VAL A 165 18.13 -1.79 -12.48
N ARG A 166 19.31 -1.25 -12.81
CA ARG A 166 19.99 -0.26 -11.96
C ARG A 166 19.08 0.96 -11.73
N LYS A 167 19.10 1.52 -10.52
CA LYS A 167 18.28 2.69 -10.15
C LYS A 167 18.42 3.89 -11.08
N THR A 168 19.59 4.08 -11.67
CA THR A 168 19.89 5.17 -12.59
C THR A 168 19.44 4.91 -14.03
N ASP A 169 19.03 3.69 -14.36
CA ASP A 169 18.73 3.27 -15.73
C ASP A 169 17.23 3.32 -16.04
N ALA A 170 16.61 4.48 -15.77
CA ALA A 170 15.19 4.71 -16.02
C ALA A 170 14.81 4.45 -17.49
N ARG A 171 15.72 4.74 -18.43
CA ARG A 171 15.52 4.46 -19.85
C ARG A 171 15.33 2.97 -20.12
N LEU A 172 16.24 2.12 -19.61
CA LEU A 172 16.12 0.67 -19.80
C LEU A 172 14.86 0.13 -19.13
N LYS A 173 14.51 0.62 -17.94
CA LYS A 173 13.26 0.26 -17.26
C LYS A 173 12.05 0.48 -18.17
N TYR A 174 11.93 1.66 -18.78
CA TYR A 174 10.79 1.95 -19.66
C TYR A 174 10.80 1.17 -20.97
N MET A 175 11.99 0.92 -21.55
CA MET A 175 12.08 0.05 -22.72
C MET A 175 11.60 -1.37 -22.40
N LEU A 176 11.90 -1.87 -21.19
CA LEU A 176 11.40 -3.16 -20.72
C LEU A 176 9.89 -3.12 -20.50
N ASP A 177 9.34 -2.10 -19.86
CA ASP A 177 7.87 -1.99 -19.68
C ASP A 177 7.12 -2.05 -21.01
N LEU A 178 7.61 -1.30 -22.01
CA LEU A 178 7.00 -1.29 -23.35
C LEU A 178 7.09 -2.66 -24.01
N ALA A 179 8.25 -3.31 -23.96
CA ALA A 179 8.41 -4.65 -24.52
C ALA A 179 7.55 -5.70 -23.79
N LEU A 180 7.40 -5.57 -22.48
CA LEU A 180 6.53 -6.44 -21.68
C LEU A 180 5.06 -6.27 -22.09
N GLU A 181 4.60 -5.03 -22.27
CA GLU A 181 3.24 -4.74 -22.72
C GLU A 181 2.99 -5.27 -24.14
N ASP A 182 3.91 -5.04 -25.08
CA ASP A 182 3.83 -5.55 -26.45
C ASP A 182 3.75 -7.09 -26.50
N SER A 183 4.39 -7.76 -25.54
CA SER A 183 4.42 -9.22 -25.40
C SER A 183 3.40 -9.78 -24.39
N LYS A 184 2.45 -8.97 -23.90
CA LYS A 184 1.50 -9.35 -22.84
C LYS A 184 0.83 -10.71 -23.06
N ALA A 185 0.22 -10.91 -24.24
CA ALA A 185 -0.53 -12.12 -24.54
C ALA A 185 0.37 -13.37 -24.58
N GLU A 186 1.61 -13.21 -25.05
CA GLU A 186 2.60 -14.30 -25.06
C GLU A 186 3.04 -14.64 -23.63
N ILE A 187 3.29 -13.63 -22.80
CA ILE A 187 3.66 -13.81 -21.39
C ILE A 187 2.53 -14.51 -20.63
N GLU A 188 1.28 -14.07 -20.79
CA GLU A 188 0.11 -14.70 -20.17
C GLU A 188 -0.03 -16.17 -20.58
N LYS A 189 0.16 -16.45 -21.87
CA LYS A 189 0.16 -17.82 -22.39
C LYS A 189 1.26 -18.67 -21.74
N ILE A 190 2.49 -18.16 -21.66
CA ILE A 190 3.61 -18.87 -21.03
C ILE A 190 3.30 -19.19 -19.57
N LEU A 191 2.84 -18.20 -18.80
CA LEU A 191 2.52 -18.39 -17.37
C LEU A 191 1.41 -19.43 -17.18
N THR A 192 0.40 -19.41 -18.04
CA THR A 192 -0.72 -20.37 -18.02
C THR A 192 -0.27 -21.78 -18.41
N ASP A 193 0.48 -21.91 -19.50
CA ASP A 193 1.01 -23.19 -19.99
C ASP A 193 1.93 -23.85 -18.95
N TYR A 194 2.71 -23.04 -18.24
CA TYR A 194 3.60 -23.50 -17.16
C TYR A 194 2.88 -23.71 -15.83
N GLY A 195 1.55 -23.52 -15.76
CA GLY A 195 0.77 -23.77 -14.55
C GLY A 195 1.10 -22.86 -13.38
N VAL A 196 1.55 -21.63 -13.64
CA VAL A 196 1.83 -20.67 -12.58
C VAL A 196 0.55 -20.37 -11.78
N PRO A 197 0.56 -20.49 -10.44
CA PRO A 197 -0.60 -20.12 -9.62
C PRO A 197 -0.69 -18.58 -9.54
N LEU A 198 -1.43 -18.01 -10.49
CA LEU A 198 -1.60 -16.57 -10.64
C LEU A 198 -2.60 -16.01 -9.62
N VAL A 199 -2.13 -15.09 -8.80
CA VAL A 199 -2.94 -14.34 -7.81
C VAL A 199 -3.47 -13.06 -8.45
N GLU A 200 -4.71 -12.70 -8.10
CA GLU A 200 -5.33 -11.44 -8.48
C GLU A 200 -4.40 -10.25 -8.20
N CYS A 201 -4.21 -9.39 -9.19
CA CYS A 201 -3.26 -8.28 -9.09
C CYS A 201 -3.64 -7.17 -10.06
N SER A 202 -4.46 -6.22 -9.63
CA SER A 202 -4.93 -5.12 -10.47
C SER A 202 -3.82 -4.23 -11.07
N ALA A 203 -2.62 -4.26 -10.49
CA ALA A 203 -1.45 -3.54 -10.99
C ALA A 203 -0.59 -4.35 -11.97
N CYS A 204 -0.79 -5.68 -12.05
CA CYS A 204 0.03 -6.58 -12.85
C CYS A 204 -0.38 -6.58 -14.32
N LEU A 205 0.61 -6.79 -15.19
CA LEU A 205 0.41 -6.99 -16.62
C LEU A 205 -0.51 -8.19 -16.90
N VAL A 206 -0.26 -9.31 -16.22
CA VAL A 206 -1.05 -10.53 -16.29
C VAL A 206 -1.88 -10.70 -15.01
N GLN A 207 -3.19 -10.85 -15.17
CA GLN A 207 -4.13 -11.04 -14.06
C GLN A 207 -4.19 -12.51 -13.63
N GLY A 208 -4.29 -12.71 -12.33
CA GLY A 208 -4.59 -14.02 -11.74
C GLY A 208 -6.03 -14.16 -11.31
N ASN A 209 -6.41 -15.39 -10.98
CA ASN A 209 -7.74 -15.76 -10.50
C ASN A 209 -7.74 -16.32 -9.08
N ILE A 210 -6.57 -16.51 -8.47
CA ILE A 210 -6.45 -16.85 -7.05
C ILE A 210 -6.69 -15.58 -6.25
N PRO A 211 -7.60 -15.56 -5.26
CA PRO A 211 -7.85 -14.37 -4.44
C PRO A 211 -6.56 -13.84 -3.83
N SER A 212 -6.36 -12.51 -3.88
CA SER A 212 -5.25 -11.86 -3.17
C SER A 212 -5.56 -11.72 -1.69
N HIS A 213 -4.55 -11.94 -0.83
CA HIS A 213 -4.67 -11.62 0.60
C HIS A 213 -4.79 -10.11 0.84
N GLY A 214 -4.07 -9.33 0.04
CA GLY A 214 -3.92 -7.89 0.23
C GLY A 214 -2.75 -7.57 1.16
N ALA A 215 -2.98 -6.68 2.13
CA ALA A 215 -1.92 -6.23 3.03
C ALA A 215 -1.69 -7.23 4.17
N TYR A 216 -0.47 -7.74 4.28
CA TYR A 216 -0.02 -8.59 5.41
C TYR A 216 0.32 -7.73 6.64
N ILE A 217 -0.67 -6.96 7.09
CA ILE A 217 -0.58 -6.14 8.30
C ILE A 217 -1.77 -6.52 9.18
N LYS A 218 -1.52 -7.26 10.24
CA LYS A 218 -2.41 -7.24 11.40
C LYS A 218 -1.97 -6.05 12.26
N PRO A 219 -2.67 -4.91 12.26
CA PRO A 219 -2.30 -3.83 13.17
C PRO A 219 -2.29 -4.41 14.58
N PRO A 220 -1.24 -4.16 15.39
CA PRO A 220 -1.28 -4.55 16.78
C PRO A 220 -2.51 -3.86 17.37
N VAL A 221 -3.52 -4.66 17.73
CA VAL A 221 -4.59 -4.19 18.59
C VAL A 221 -3.99 -4.10 19.99
N THR A 222 -3.11 -3.12 20.19
CA THR A 222 -2.87 -2.62 21.54
C THR A 222 -4.15 -1.91 21.93
N GLU A 223 -5.09 -2.67 22.49
CA GLU A 223 -6.14 -2.11 23.33
C GLU A 223 -5.42 -1.36 24.45
N TYR A 224 -5.28 -0.05 24.32
CA TYR A 224 -4.92 0.79 25.44
C TYR A 224 -6.10 0.73 26.40
N LYS A 225 -6.02 -0.16 27.39
CA LYS A 225 -6.97 -0.19 28.48
C LYS A 225 -6.60 0.95 29.41
N SER A 226 -7.47 1.95 29.50
CA SER A 226 -7.36 2.98 30.52
C SER A 226 -7.27 2.28 31.88
N LYS A 227 -6.39 2.79 32.76
CA LYS A 227 -6.25 2.32 34.14
C LYS A 227 -6.85 3.38 35.06
N PRO A 228 -8.18 3.56 35.09
CA PRO A 228 -8.81 4.57 35.94
C PRO A 228 -8.48 4.34 37.42
N GLU A 229 -8.21 3.10 37.82
CA GLU A 229 -7.80 2.73 39.18
C GLU A 229 -6.39 3.17 39.57
N ALA A 230 -5.58 3.65 38.62
CA ALA A 230 -4.26 4.21 38.90
C ALA A 230 -4.30 5.71 39.23
N ALA A 231 -5.45 6.37 39.09
CA ALA A 231 -5.61 7.79 39.42
C ALA A 231 -5.65 8.00 40.94
N SER A 232 -4.96 9.02 41.43
CA SER A 232 -5.07 9.41 42.84
C SER A 232 -6.45 10.05 43.13
N PRO A 233 -6.95 10.01 44.39
CA PRO A 233 -8.29 10.52 44.72
C PRO A 233 -8.54 11.98 44.31
N ASP A 234 -7.50 12.82 44.32
CA ASP A 234 -7.56 14.22 43.90
C ASP A 234 -7.74 14.39 42.38
N GLN A 235 -7.29 13.43 41.57
CA GLN A 235 -7.43 13.41 40.11
C GLN A 235 -8.80 12.94 39.64
N VAL A 236 -9.53 12.22 40.49
CA VAL A 236 -10.90 11.80 40.20
C VAL A 236 -11.83 12.99 40.45
N VAL A 237 -12.61 13.36 39.45
CA VAL A 237 -13.73 14.31 39.63
C VAL A 237 -15.01 13.51 39.58
N THR A 238 -15.63 13.39 40.74
CA THR A 238 -16.96 12.82 40.92
C THR A 238 -18.03 13.84 40.56
N ASP A 239 -19.27 13.38 40.43
CA ASP A 239 -20.40 14.27 40.14
C ASP A 239 -20.57 15.30 41.27
N GLU A 240 -20.42 14.93 42.54
CA GLU A 240 -20.52 15.86 43.67
C GLU A 240 -19.46 16.96 43.63
N LYS A 241 -18.22 16.60 43.28
CA LYS A 241 -17.10 17.56 43.17
C LYS A 241 -17.34 18.55 42.04
N LEU A 242 -17.83 18.05 40.89
CA LEU A 242 -18.17 18.89 39.76
C LEU A 242 -19.33 19.84 40.10
N GLU A 243 -20.38 19.34 40.76
CA GLU A 243 -21.52 20.16 41.20
C GLU A 243 -21.08 21.27 42.16
N SER A 244 -20.16 20.98 43.09
CA SER A 244 -19.57 22.00 43.98
C SER A 244 -18.86 23.09 43.19
N TRP A 245 -18.02 22.72 42.23
CA TRP A 245 -17.30 23.68 41.39
C TRP A 245 -18.25 24.56 40.58
N LEU A 246 -19.28 23.99 39.97
CA LEU A 246 -20.29 24.76 39.23
C LEU A 246 -21.06 25.71 40.15
N ALA A 247 -21.38 25.30 41.38
CA ALA A 247 -22.01 26.16 42.39
C ALA A 247 -21.09 27.30 42.85
N GLU A 248 -19.77 27.07 42.88
CA GLU A 248 -18.73 28.07 43.18
C GLU A 248 -18.42 29.01 42.00
N GLY A 249 -19.09 28.82 40.85
CA GLY A 249 -18.96 29.67 39.66
C GLY A 249 -17.93 29.19 38.64
N ALA A 250 -17.56 27.91 38.64
CA ALA A 250 -16.74 27.33 37.58
C ALA A 250 -17.42 27.47 36.21
N ASP A 251 -16.61 27.78 35.20
CA ASP A 251 -17.10 27.97 33.84
C ASP A 251 -17.47 26.64 33.19
N LEU A 252 -18.72 26.55 32.73
CA LEU A 252 -19.31 25.31 32.22
C LEU A 252 -18.64 24.84 30.92
N THR A 253 -18.20 25.78 30.07
CA THR A 253 -17.48 25.51 28.82
C THR A 253 -16.08 24.99 29.09
N GLN A 254 -15.39 25.57 30.07
CA GLN A 254 -14.07 25.12 30.51
C GLN A 254 -14.14 23.71 31.11
N GLU A 255 -15.15 23.42 31.94
CA GLU A 255 -15.36 22.08 32.48
C GLU A 255 -15.69 21.05 31.40
N LEU A 256 -16.45 21.44 30.37
CA LEU A 256 -16.68 20.58 29.21
C LEU A 256 -15.37 20.26 28.50
N SER A 257 -14.56 21.27 28.19
CA SER A 257 -13.23 21.10 27.59
C SER A 257 -12.33 20.17 28.41
N ASN A 258 -12.31 20.34 29.74
CA ASN A 258 -11.57 19.47 30.66
C ASN A 258 -12.07 18.02 30.59
N ALA A 259 -13.39 17.80 30.53
CA ALA A 259 -13.99 16.47 30.39
C ALA A 259 -13.62 15.79 29.06
N VAL A 260 -13.53 16.55 27.97
CA VAL A 260 -13.08 16.03 26.67
C VAL A 260 -11.63 15.56 26.76
N LEU A 261 -10.74 16.41 27.27
CA LEU A 261 -9.32 16.11 27.42
C LEU A 261 -9.08 14.88 28.31
N ALA A 262 -9.89 14.70 29.36
CA ALA A 262 -9.82 13.57 30.27
C ALA A 262 -10.44 12.27 29.72
N ASN A 263 -10.99 12.29 28.51
CA ASN A 263 -11.76 11.18 27.95
C ASN A 263 -12.89 10.67 28.86
N ALA A 264 -13.68 11.60 29.43
CA ALA A 264 -14.69 11.30 30.46
C ALA A 264 -16.14 11.39 29.92
N PRO A 265 -16.67 10.35 29.24
CA PRO A 265 -17.96 10.42 28.54
C PRO A 265 -19.16 10.69 29.46
N ALA A 266 -19.15 10.15 30.70
CA ALA A 266 -20.21 10.41 31.67
C ALA A 266 -20.26 11.90 32.07
N ARG A 267 -19.07 12.50 32.29
CA ARG A 267 -18.96 13.92 32.64
C ARG A 267 -19.39 14.83 31.49
N ILE A 268 -19.02 14.48 30.25
CA ILE A 268 -19.49 15.20 29.05
C ILE A 268 -21.02 15.23 29.01
N LYS A 269 -21.68 14.07 29.18
CA LYS A 269 -23.15 13.98 29.20
C LYS A 269 -23.77 14.84 30.29
N LEU A 270 -23.21 14.79 31.50
CA LEU A 270 -23.70 15.57 32.64
C LEU A 270 -23.59 17.09 32.36
N LEU A 271 -22.43 17.55 31.89
CA LEU A 271 -22.20 18.97 31.59
C LEU A 271 -23.15 19.48 30.49
N VAL A 272 -23.33 18.72 29.41
CA VAL A 272 -24.30 19.06 28.35
C VAL A 272 -25.73 19.09 28.89
N SER A 273 -26.11 18.15 29.75
CA SER A 273 -27.44 18.17 30.39
C SER A 273 -27.69 19.38 31.29
N LYS A 274 -26.61 20.03 31.78
CA LYS A 274 -26.64 21.27 32.55
C LYS A 274 -26.58 22.53 31.69
N GLY A 275 -26.58 22.39 30.36
CA GLY A 275 -26.58 23.50 29.41
C GLY A 275 -25.21 23.88 28.87
N ALA A 276 -24.18 23.04 29.02
CA ALA A 276 -22.91 23.28 28.34
C ALA A 276 -23.14 23.26 26.83
N ASP A 277 -22.68 24.31 26.14
CA ASP A 277 -22.74 24.33 24.68
C ASP A 277 -21.70 23.36 24.11
N ILE A 278 -22.21 22.30 23.46
CA ILE A 278 -21.40 21.21 22.90
C ILE A 278 -20.51 21.65 21.74
N ASN A 279 -20.77 22.84 21.17
CA ASN A 279 -20.01 23.44 20.07
C ASN A 279 -19.16 24.65 20.50
N ALA A 280 -19.18 25.01 21.80
CA ALA A 280 -18.44 26.17 22.28
C ALA A 280 -16.94 26.01 22.02
N LEU A 281 -16.31 27.08 21.53
CA LEU A 281 -14.87 27.09 21.28
C LEU A 281 -14.11 27.38 22.58
N ASP A 282 -13.06 26.60 22.83
CA ASP A 282 -12.09 26.90 23.87
C ASP A 282 -11.29 28.19 23.54
N PRO A 283 -10.47 28.72 24.47
CA PRO A 283 -9.66 29.91 24.21
C PRO A 283 -8.62 29.76 23.08
N GLN A 284 -8.36 28.53 22.62
CA GLN A 284 -7.51 28.25 21.47
C GLN A 284 -8.33 28.11 20.16
N GLY A 285 -9.64 28.26 20.23
CA GLY A 285 -10.54 28.23 19.08
C GLY A 285 -11.04 26.83 18.70
N TYR A 286 -10.93 25.83 19.58
CA TYR A 286 -11.37 24.46 19.31
C TYR A 286 -12.70 24.14 20.00
N ALA A 287 -13.70 23.72 19.21
CA ALA A 287 -14.85 22.99 19.74
C ALA A 287 -14.42 21.61 20.34
N PRO A 288 -15.21 21.05 21.28
CA PRO A 288 -15.05 19.70 21.83
C PRO A 288 -14.73 18.61 20.80
N VAL A 289 -15.42 18.62 19.66
CA VAL A 289 -15.26 17.62 18.59
C VAL A 289 -13.88 17.69 17.92
N HIS A 290 -13.30 18.89 17.76
CA HIS A 290 -11.93 19.06 17.26
C HIS A 290 -10.92 18.43 18.21
N THR A 291 -11.08 18.67 19.50
CA THR A 291 -10.18 18.14 20.52
C THR A 291 -10.23 16.62 20.56
N ALA A 292 -11.41 16.00 20.51
CA ALA A 292 -11.53 14.54 20.42
C ALA A 292 -10.87 13.98 19.15
N ALA A 293 -11.03 14.64 18.01
CA ALA A 293 -10.39 14.22 16.76
C ALA A 293 -8.85 14.31 16.85
N ARG A 294 -8.32 15.43 17.38
CA ARG A 294 -6.87 15.63 17.60
C ARG A 294 -6.27 14.63 18.58
N LYS A 295 -7.07 14.19 19.56
CA LYS A 295 -6.70 13.20 20.60
C LYS A 295 -6.96 11.76 20.18
N ARG A 296 -7.49 11.51 18.98
CA ARG A 296 -7.72 10.16 18.42
C ARG A 296 -8.74 9.35 19.24
N HIS A 297 -9.82 9.98 19.69
CA HIS A 297 -10.88 9.35 20.48
C HIS A 297 -12.16 9.12 19.63
N PRO A 298 -12.22 8.06 18.79
CA PRO A 298 -13.38 7.81 17.94
C PRO A 298 -14.68 7.61 18.74
N GLU A 299 -14.62 7.04 19.94
CA GLU A 299 -15.79 6.84 20.80
C GLU A 299 -16.38 8.16 21.30
N GLN A 300 -15.53 9.17 21.54
CA GLN A 300 -16.00 10.51 21.87
C GLN A 300 -16.65 11.20 20.68
N ILE A 301 -16.16 10.98 19.45
CA ILE A 301 -16.82 11.48 18.24
C ILE A 301 -18.23 10.90 18.14
N ALA A 302 -18.38 9.59 18.34
CA ALA A 302 -19.70 8.94 18.35
C ALA A 302 -20.62 9.55 19.41
N LEU A 303 -20.11 9.79 20.62
CA LEU A 303 -20.85 10.46 21.69
C LEU A 303 -21.27 11.88 21.30
N PHE A 304 -20.39 12.68 20.71
CA PHE A 304 -20.72 14.04 20.30
C PHE A 304 -21.78 14.06 19.20
N ALA A 305 -21.72 13.12 18.25
CA ALA A 305 -22.78 12.94 17.26
C ALA A 305 -24.13 12.58 17.93
N ASP A 306 -24.13 11.68 18.91
CA ASP A 306 -25.34 11.31 19.66
C ASP A 306 -25.90 12.49 20.48
N LEU A 307 -25.03 13.40 20.93
CA LEU A 307 -25.38 14.66 21.60
C LEU A 307 -25.69 15.80 20.62
N ARG A 308 -25.77 15.52 19.31
CA ARG A 308 -26.07 16.48 18.24
C ARG A 308 -25.08 17.64 18.13
N ALA A 309 -23.80 17.39 18.39
CA ALA A 309 -22.74 18.33 18.06
C ALA A 309 -22.64 18.53 16.53
N ASP A 310 -22.25 19.73 16.12
CA ASP A 310 -21.94 20.02 14.72
C ASP A 310 -20.54 19.50 14.40
N LEU A 311 -20.46 18.39 13.65
CA LEU A 311 -19.19 17.75 13.28
C LEU A 311 -18.39 18.57 12.25
N ASP A 312 -19.05 19.50 11.56
CA ASP A 312 -18.49 20.34 10.50
C ASP A 312 -18.29 21.79 10.93
N ALA A 313 -18.53 22.10 12.20
CA ALA A 313 -18.22 23.39 12.78
C ALA A 313 -16.73 23.71 12.56
N PRO A 314 -16.38 24.86 11.97
CA PRO A 314 -14.98 25.23 11.78
C PRO A 314 -14.34 25.70 13.09
N ASP A 315 -13.08 25.34 13.31
CA ASP A 315 -12.25 25.97 14.33
C ASP A 315 -11.75 27.38 13.89
N ALA A 316 -10.89 27.99 14.70
CA ALA A 316 -10.32 29.30 14.40
C ALA A 316 -9.48 29.35 13.10
N ASP A 317 -8.98 28.23 12.61
CA ASP A 317 -8.25 28.09 11.33
C ASP A 317 -9.16 27.65 10.18
N GLY A 318 -10.46 27.47 10.46
CA GLY A 318 -11.44 26.97 9.52
C GLY A 318 -11.36 25.47 9.27
N MET A 319 -10.65 24.72 10.13
CA MET A 319 -10.58 23.27 10.02
C MET A 319 -11.74 22.59 10.75
N THR A 320 -12.27 21.53 10.15
CA THR A 320 -13.28 20.65 10.78
C THR A 320 -12.63 19.55 11.61
N ALA A 321 -13.45 18.82 12.38
CA ALA A 321 -12.99 17.63 13.10
C ALA A 321 -12.36 16.57 12.17
N LEU A 322 -12.90 16.41 10.95
CA LEU A 322 -12.37 15.47 9.96
C LEU A 322 -10.96 15.87 9.51
N GLN A 323 -10.72 17.15 9.28
CA GLN A 323 -9.39 17.66 8.92
C GLN A 323 -8.38 17.50 10.06
N HIS A 324 -8.81 17.64 11.32
CA HIS A 324 -7.96 17.30 12.48
C HIS A 324 -7.61 15.81 12.55
N ALA A 325 -8.56 14.92 12.26
CA ALA A 325 -8.29 13.48 12.17
C ALA A 325 -7.30 13.17 11.02
N VAL A 326 -7.43 13.87 9.89
CA VAL A 326 -6.50 13.81 8.76
C VAL A 326 -5.09 14.22 9.17
N MET A 327 -4.93 15.36 9.85
CA MET A 327 -3.63 15.83 10.33
C MET A 327 -2.95 14.87 11.31
N ARG A 328 -3.74 14.01 11.98
CA ARG A 328 -3.24 12.96 12.88
C ARG A 328 -3.01 11.62 12.18
N ASN A 329 -3.29 11.51 10.88
CA ASN A 329 -3.32 10.29 10.08
C ASN A 329 -4.12 9.17 10.75
N HIS A 330 -5.20 9.51 11.47
CA HIS A 330 -5.90 8.55 12.33
C HIS A 330 -7.18 8.03 11.67
N VAL A 331 -7.02 6.94 10.90
CA VAL A 331 -8.10 6.30 10.14
C VAL A 331 -9.34 5.96 10.98
N PRO A 332 -9.24 5.41 12.21
CA PRO A 332 -10.44 5.09 13.00
C PRO A 332 -11.31 6.31 13.33
N THR A 333 -10.68 7.43 13.71
CA THR A 333 -11.43 8.68 13.97
C THR A 333 -12.03 9.26 12.70
N ALA A 334 -11.28 9.25 11.59
CA ALA A 334 -11.81 9.72 10.31
C ALA A 334 -13.01 8.89 9.84
N LYS A 335 -12.92 7.55 9.96
CA LYS A 335 -14.04 6.64 9.64
C LYS A 335 -15.28 6.94 10.47
N VAL A 336 -15.16 7.07 11.78
CA VAL A 336 -16.33 7.40 12.63
C VAL A 336 -16.92 8.76 12.27
N LEU A 337 -16.09 9.78 11.99
CA LEU A 337 -16.60 11.09 11.54
C LEU A 337 -17.41 10.97 10.23
N ILE A 338 -16.89 10.24 9.25
CA ILE A 338 -17.55 10.00 7.96
C ILE A 338 -18.84 9.20 8.15
N GLU A 339 -18.82 8.11 8.92
CA GLU A 339 -19.99 7.30 9.24
C GLU A 339 -21.07 8.09 9.99
N ARG A 340 -20.68 9.11 10.76
CA ARG A 340 -21.58 10.03 11.45
C ARG A 340 -21.98 11.26 10.62
N GLY A 341 -21.59 11.31 9.35
CA GLY A 341 -22.07 12.29 8.38
C GLY A 341 -21.25 13.58 8.27
N ALA A 342 -19.99 13.60 8.73
CA ALA A 342 -19.10 14.74 8.51
C ALA A 342 -18.84 14.96 7.00
N ASP A 343 -18.82 16.22 6.57
CA ASP A 343 -18.64 16.62 5.17
C ASP A 343 -17.18 16.40 4.71
N MET A 344 -17.00 15.50 3.75
CA MET A 344 -15.70 15.18 3.16
C MET A 344 -15.19 16.24 2.17
N GLU A 345 -16.02 17.22 1.80
CA GLU A 345 -15.71 18.26 0.81
C GLU A 345 -15.55 19.65 1.42
N LYS A 346 -15.79 19.79 2.74
CA LYS A 346 -15.63 21.06 3.45
C LYS A 346 -14.18 21.55 3.38
N LYS A 347 -13.98 22.72 2.78
CA LYS A 347 -12.64 23.33 2.62
C LYS A 347 -12.23 24.13 3.85
N ASN A 348 -10.95 24.03 4.24
CA ASN A 348 -10.37 24.95 5.23
C ASN A 348 -10.14 26.35 4.63
N LYS A 349 -9.63 27.30 5.43
CA LYS A 349 -9.32 28.68 4.98
C LYS A 349 -8.32 28.76 3.83
N GLU A 350 -7.48 27.74 3.67
CA GLU A 350 -6.49 27.63 2.60
C GLU A 350 -7.07 26.98 1.32
N GLY A 351 -8.34 26.56 1.35
CA GLY A 351 -9.05 25.98 0.22
C GLY A 351 -8.82 24.47 0.03
N TYR A 352 -8.27 23.77 1.02
CA TYR A 352 -8.07 22.32 0.95
C TYR A 352 -9.28 21.57 1.51
N SER A 353 -9.81 20.61 0.74
CA SER A 353 -10.71 19.57 1.26
C SER A 353 -9.93 18.57 2.12
N PRO A 354 -10.59 17.74 2.95
CA PRO A 354 -9.96 16.63 3.67
C PRO A 354 -9.01 15.78 2.83
N LEU A 355 -9.40 15.38 1.61
CA LEU A 355 -8.56 14.58 0.72
C LEU A 355 -7.33 15.36 0.24
N ALA A 356 -7.52 16.60 -0.20
CA ALA A 356 -6.42 17.43 -0.68
C ALA A 356 -5.41 17.73 0.45
N LEU A 357 -5.90 18.01 1.67
CA LEU A 357 -5.07 18.19 2.86
C LEU A 357 -4.29 16.93 3.18
N ALA A 358 -4.94 15.75 3.14
CA ALA A 358 -4.27 14.47 3.40
C ALA A 358 -3.11 14.22 2.43
N LEU A 359 -3.31 14.51 1.14
CA LEU A 359 -2.28 14.35 0.11
C LEU A 359 -1.14 15.36 0.24
N ALA A 360 -1.46 16.63 0.55
CA ALA A 360 -0.47 17.69 0.73
C ALA A 360 0.43 17.41 1.95
N GLU A 361 -0.15 16.89 3.03
CA GLU A 361 0.52 16.62 4.31
C GLU A 361 1.09 15.19 4.41
N ALA A 362 1.12 14.45 3.30
CA ALA A 362 1.61 13.06 3.23
C ALA A 362 0.92 12.08 4.22
N LYS A 363 -0.37 12.29 4.47
CA LYS A 363 -1.22 11.45 5.34
C LYS A 363 -1.90 10.36 4.50
N PHE A 364 -1.10 9.44 3.96
CA PHE A 364 -1.55 8.52 2.90
C PHE A 364 -2.61 7.50 3.34
N GLU A 365 -2.55 7.02 4.58
CA GLU A 365 -3.52 6.02 5.07
C GLU A 365 -4.93 6.61 5.21
N VAL A 366 -5.04 7.84 5.72
CA VAL A 366 -6.33 8.54 5.77
C VAL A 366 -6.78 9.03 4.40
N ALA A 367 -5.85 9.41 3.51
CA ALA A 367 -6.19 9.73 2.11
C ALA A 367 -6.85 8.53 1.41
N LYS A 368 -6.29 7.33 1.58
CA LYS A 368 -6.89 6.09 1.08
C LYS A 368 -8.28 5.86 1.67
N ALA A 369 -8.43 5.99 3.00
CA ALA A 369 -9.73 5.83 3.65
C ALA A 369 -10.79 6.82 3.14
N LEU A 370 -10.40 8.06 2.82
CA LEU A 370 -11.29 9.06 2.21
C LEU A 370 -11.70 8.66 0.78
N LEU A 371 -10.77 8.16 -0.04
CA LEU A 371 -11.07 7.67 -1.39
C LEU A 371 -11.98 6.43 -1.37
N ASP A 372 -11.74 5.50 -0.45
CA ASP A 372 -12.59 4.33 -0.21
C ASP A 372 -14.01 4.74 0.22
N ALA A 373 -14.12 5.82 1.01
CA ALA A 373 -15.40 6.39 1.44
C ALA A 373 -16.10 7.25 0.36
N GLY A 374 -15.47 7.49 -0.79
CA GLY A 374 -16.07 8.21 -1.92
C GLY A 374 -15.86 9.72 -1.91
N ALA A 375 -14.80 10.23 -1.27
CA ALA A 375 -14.39 11.63 -1.42
C ALA A 375 -14.17 11.98 -2.90
N HIS A 376 -14.51 13.21 -3.30
CA HIS A 376 -14.41 13.62 -4.69
C HIS A 376 -12.97 13.67 -5.18
N ILE A 377 -12.74 13.00 -6.32
CA ILE A 377 -11.41 12.76 -6.88
C ILE A 377 -10.79 13.97 -7.60
N ASP A 378 -11.59 14.97 -7.96
CA ASP A 378 -11.17 16.15 -8.73
C ASP A 378 -11.47 17.49 -8.01
N THR A 379 -11.80 17.46 -6.71
CA THR A 379 -11.97 18.71 -5.93
C THR A 379 -10.65 19.46 -5.88
N VAL A 380 -10.57 20.58 -6.60
CA VAL A 380 -9.36 21.41 -6.67
C VAL A 380 -9.06 22.13 -5.35
N ALA A 381 -7.78 22.30 -5.05
CA ALA A 381 -7.30 22.93 -3.84
C ALA A 381 -6.30 24.07 -4.10
N GLY A 382 -6.30 25.05 -3.19
CA GLY A 382 -5.40 26.19 -3.21
C GLY A 382 -5.60 27.17 -4.39
N PRO A 383 -4.78 28.24 -4.45
CA PRO A 383 -4.92 29.29 -5.46
C PRO A 383 -4.54 28.86 -6.88
N GLU A 384 -3.76 27.79 -7.02
CA GLU A 384 -3.40 27.18 -8.32
C GLU A 384 -4.44 26.18 -8.82
N GLU A 385 -5.50 25.92 -8.04
CA GLU A 385 -6.55 24.95 -8.40
C GLU A 385 -5.99 23.55 -8.70
N LEU A 386 -5.10 23.07 -7.82
CA LEU A 386 -4.47 21.76 -7.98
C LEU A 386 -5.48 20.65 -7.72
N THR A 387 -5.60 19.67 -8.62
CA THR A 387 -6.39 18.47 -8.38
C THR A 387 -5.69 17.53 -7.38
N PRO A 388 -6.41 16.62 -6.72
CA PRO A 388 -5.80 15.58 -5.88
C PRO A 388 -4.70 14.80 -6.61
N LEU A 389 -4.88 14.48 -7.90
CA LEU A 389 -3.85 13.80 -8.70
C LEU A 389 -2.58 14.65 -8.89
N MET A 390 -2.71 15.97 -9.05
CA MET A 390 -1.55 16.88 -9.09
C MET A 390 -0.78 16.90 -7.77
N ILE A 391 -1.50 16.95 -6.64
CA ILE A 391 -0.88 16.92 -5.30
C ILE A 391 -0.21 15.57 -5.05
N ALA A 392 -0.84 14.46 -5.45
CA ALA A 392 -0.22 13.13 -5.36
C ALA A 392 1.05 13.02 -6.23
N ALA A 393 1.02 13.59 -7.45
CA ALA A 393 2.16 13.64 -8.35
C ALA A 393 3.30 14.54 -7.83
N SER A 394 3.00 15.49 -6.96
CA SER A 394 3.99 16.35 -6.33
C SER A 394 4.72 15.68 -5.17
N GLN A 395 4.42 14.45 -4.79
CA GLN A 395 5.10 13.76 -3.68
C GLN A 395 6.30 12.92 -4.16
N VAL A 396 7.33 12.83 -3.31
CA VAL A 396 8.72 12.46 -3.69
C VAL A 396 8.90 10.95 -3.95
N SER A 397 9.84 10.64 -4.84
CA SER A 397 10.45 9.31 -5.04
C SER A 397 11.11 8.73 -3.77
N PRO A 398 11.24 7.40 -3.64
CA PRO A 398 12.06 6.78 -2.61
C PRO A 398 13.51 7.28 -2.69
N GLY A 399 13.96 8.00 -1.67
CA GLY A 399 15.30 8.63 -1.64
C GLY A 399 15.50 9.65 -0.52
N GLU A 400 14.43 10.24 0.00
CA GLU A 400 14.46 11.16 1.15
C GLU A 400 14.21 10.47 2.51
N GLY A 401 14.65 9.21 2.67
CA GLY A 401 14.58 8.53 3.96
C GLY A 401 13.16 8.13 4.44
N ALA A 402 12.13 8.23 3.59
CA ALA A 402 10.81 7.70 3.91
C ALA A 402 10.84 6.16 3.95
N ILE A 403 11.01 5.61 5.15
CA ILE A 403 10.83 4.19 5.43
C ILE A 403 9.32 3.92 5.40
N PHE A 404 8.80 3.44 4.28
CA PHE A 404 7.46 2.86 4.24
C PHE A 404 7.52 1.46 4.84
N LEU A 405 6.65 1.17 5.80
CA LEU A 405 6.51 -0.19 6.30
C LEU A 405 5.92 -1.06 5.17
N PRO A 406 6.25 -2.36 5.11
CA PRO A 406 5.59 -3.27 4.18
C PRO A 406 4.07 -3.17 4.29
N GLY A 407 3.40 -2.90 3.17
CA GLY A 407 1.94 -2.72 3.09
C GLY A 407 1.42 -1.31 3.37
N SER A 408 2.28 -0.33 3.69
CA SER A 408 1.88 1.08 3.78
C SER A 408 1.47 1.66 2.42
N THR A 409 0.48 2.54 2.43
CA THR A 409 0.00 3.26 1.25
C THR A 409 1.06 4.27 0.78
N ARG A 410 1.45 4.22 -0.49
CA ARG A 410 2.42 5.15 -1.09
C ARG A 410 1.73 6.16 -2.02
N PRO A 411 2.37 7.31 -2.33
CA PRO A 411 1.82 8.29 -3.26
C PRO A 411 1.44 7.73 -4.63
N ILE A 412 2.24 6.81 -5.16
CA ILE A 412 1.98 6.16 -6.45
C ILE A 412 0.75 5.24 -6.41
N ASP A 413 0.47 4.63 -5.25
CA ASP A 413 -0.69 3.77 -5.07
C ASP A 413 -1.96 4.64 -5.06
N LEU A 414 -1.93 5.80 -4.39
CA LEU A 414 -3.03 6.78 -4.39
C LEU A 414 -3.25 7.42 -5.77
N ALA A 415 -2.18 7.77 -6.48
CA ALA A 415 -2.30 8.31 -7.84
C ALA A 415 -2.96 7.28 -8.79
N ARG A 416 -2.58 6.00 -8.67
CA ARG A 416 -3.20 4.90 -9.41
C ARG A 416 -4.68 4.79 -9.07
N GLU A 417 -5.03 4.81 -7.80
CA GLU A 417 -6.40 4.70 -7.33
C GLU A 417 -7.28 5.87 -7.82
N LEU A 418 -6.77 7.11 -7.75
CA LEU A 418 -7.43 8.29 -8.30
C LEU A 418 -7.76 8.12 -9.78
N MET A 419 -6.79 7.68 -10.59
CA MET A 419 -7.02 7.44 -12.02
C MET A 419 -7.98 6.27 -12.28
N GLN A 420 -7.91 5.19 -11.49
CA GLN A 420 -8.88 4.09 -11.57
C GLN A 420 -10.31 4.54 -11.26
N LYS A 421 -10.48 5.50 -10.36
CA LYS A 421 -11.76 6.14 -10.04
C LYS A 421 -12.17 7.22 -11.06
N GLY A 422 -11.35 7.50 -12.08
CA GLY A 422 -11.67 8.38 -13.19
C GLY A 422 -11.06 9.78 -13.14
N ALA A 423 -10.08 10.03 -12.26
CA ALA A 423 -9.43 11.34 -12.17
C ALA A 423 -8.79 11.75 -13.50
N ASN A 424 -8.99 12.99 -13.91
CA ASN A 424 -8.47 13.47 -15.19
C ASN A 424 -6.93 13.60 -15.15
N VAL A 425 -6.24 12.63 -15.76
CA VAL A 425 -4.78 12.58 -15.89
C VAL A 425 -4.18 13.80 -16.58
N ASN A 426 -4.98 14.48 -17.42
CA ASN A 426 -4.61 15.65 -18.20
C ASN A 426 -5.20 16.96 -17.65
N ALA A 427 -5.70 16.95 -16.41
CA ALA A 427 -6.17 18.18 -15.78
C ALA A 427 -5.06 19.24 -15.79
N GLN A 428 -5.47 20.50 -15.92
CA GLN A 428 -4.57 21.65 -15.91
C GLN A 428 -4.93 22.55 -14.73
N SER A 429 -3.91 22.93 -13.96
CA SER A 429 -4.01 23.96 -12.93
C SER A 429 -4.39 25.29 -13.57
N LYS A 430 -4.62 26.32 -12.76
CA LYS A 430 -4.85 27.70 -13.24
C LYS A 430 -3.75 28.21 -14.17
N SER A 431 -2.50 27.79 -13.95
CA SER A 431 -1.33 28.13 -14.78
C SER A 431 -1.03 27.12 -15.89
N GLY A 432 -1.93 26.17 -16.16
CA GLY A 432 -1.76 25.18 -17.21
C GLY A 432 -0.86 24.00 -16.82
N VAL A 433 -0.46 23.88 -15.56
CA VAL A 433 0.42 22.81 -15.06
C VAL A 433 -0.36 21.50 -14.97
N THR A 434 0.19 20.41 -15.51
CA THR A 434 -0.41 19.06 -15.46
C THR A 434 0.25 18.19 -14.40
N PRO A 435 -0.40 17.07 -13.97
CA PRO A 435 0.25 16.08 -13.11
C PRO A 435 1.59 15.60 -13.68
N LEU A 436 1.68 15.41 -15.00
CA LEU A 436 2.91 14.98 -15.66
C LEU A 436 4.02 16.04 -15.55
N MET A 437 3.70 17.33 -15.69
CA MET A 437 4.69 18.41 -15.50
C MET A 437 5.23 18.45 -14.07
N ILE A 438 4.38 18.22 -13.08
CA ILE A 438 4.77 18.15 -11.66
C ILE A 438 5.73 16.98 -11.42
N ALA A 439 5.36 15.78 -11.87
CA ALA A 439 6.20 14.58 -11.74
C ALA A 439 7.54 14.75 -12.49
N ALA A 440 7.51 15.42 -13.64
CA ALA A 440 8.68 15.74 -14.45
C ALA A 440 9.63 16.72 -13.74
N ALA A 441 9.10 17.81 -13.18
CA ALA A 441 9.88 18.81 -12.45
C ALA A 441 10.64 18.21 -11.25
N ARG A 442 10.05 17.20 -10.59
CA ARG A 442 10.60 16.56 -9.38
C ARG A 442 11.35 15.26 -9.68
N ASN A 443 11.59 14.93 -10.95
CA ASN A 443 12.27 13.70 -11.37
C ASN A 443 11.65 12.40 -10.81
N VAL A 444 10.32 12.34 -10.69
CA VAL A 444 9.61 11.19 -10.09
C VAL A 444 9.35 10.14 -11.17
N ALA A 445 10.39 9.38 -11.55
CA ALA A 445 10.29 8.41 -12.64
C ALA A 445 9.07 7.48 -12.49
N PRO A 446 8.85 6.75 -11.37
CA PRO A 446 7.68 5.87 -11.26
C PRO A 446 6.34 6.56 -11.55
N MET A 447 6.17 7.82 -11.11
CA MET A 447 4.97 8.61 -11.37
C MET A 447 4.86 9.07 -12.83
N ILE A 448 5.97 9.48 -13.45
CA ILE A 448 6.02 9.82 -14.89
C ILE A 448 5.55 8.62 -15.72
N GLY A 449 6.08 7.44 -15.44
CA GLY A 449 5.69 6.20 -16.11
C GLY A 449 4.20 5.92 -15.96
N LEU A 450 3.72 5.95 -14.72
CA LEU A 450 2.30 5.71 -14.41
C LEU A 450 1.37 6.68 -15.15
N LEU A 451 1.68 7.98 -15.12
CA LEU A 451 0.85 9.02 -15.75
C LEU A 451 0.82 8.84 -17.28
N VAL A 452 1.96 8.62 -17.93
CA VAL A 452 2.00 8.44 -19.39
C VAL A 452 1.28 7.16 -19.82
N GLN A 453 1.48 6.05 -19.09
CA GLN A 453 0.74 4.80 -19.31
C GLN A 453 -0.77 4.97 -19.13
N SER A 454 -1.18 5.92 -18.28
CA SER A 454 -2.59 6.25 -18.03
C SER A 454 -3.15 7.31 -18.99
N GLY A 455 -2.43 7.64 -20.08
CA GLY A 455 -2.89 8.57 -21.11
C GLY A 455 -2.53 10.04 -20.87
N ALA A 456 -1.53 10.34 -20.04
CA ALA A 456 -1.02 11.70 -19.92
C ALA A 456 -0.41 12.18 -21.24
N LYS A 457 -0.92 13.30 -21.74
CA LYS A 457 -0.43 13.99 -22.94
C LYS A 457 0.90 14.65 -22.63
N THR A 458 1.91 14.31 -23.42
CA THR A 458 3.30 14.79 -23.27
C THR A 458 3.52 16.17 -23.89
N ASP A 459 2.61 16.62 -24.75
CA ASP A 459 2.68 17.83 -25.57
C ASP A 459 1.88 19.02 -25.02
N LEU A 460 1.09 18.83 -23.96
CA LEU A 460 0.40 19.92 -23.27
C LEU A 460 1.39 20.96 -22.77
N LYS A 461 1.00 22.23 -22.87
CA LYS A 461 1.84 23.38 -22.49
C LYS A 461 1.22 24.13 -21.32
N ASN A 462 2.06 24.52 -20.37
CA ASN A 462 1.68 25.45 -19.31
C ASN A 462 1.65 26.89 -19.83
N ALA A 463 1.33 27.85 -18.95
CA ALA A 463 1.27 29.28 -19.28
C ALA A 463 2.61 29.86 -19.78
N GLN A 464 3.75 29.22 -19.48
CA GLN A 464 5.07 29.60 -20.01
C GLN A 464 5.39 28.93 -21.37
N GLY A 465 4.42 28.22 -21.96
CA GLY A 465 4.57 27.52 -23.22
C GLY A 465 5.43 26.25 -23.14
N LYS A 466 5.67 25.72 -21.93
CA LYS A 466 6.56 24.57 -21.68
C LYS A 466 5.78 23.27 -21.54
N THR A 467 6.28 22.23 -22.19
CA THR A 467 5.86 20.83 -22.06
C THR A 467 6.47 20.17 -20.81
N ALA A 468 5.99 19.00 -20.42
CA ALA A 468 6.54 18.27 -19.28
C ALA A 468 8.03 17.94 -19.44
N ALA A 469 8.49 17.58 -20.65
CA ALA A 469 9.91 17.32 -20.91
C ALA A 469 10.76 18.59 -20.75
N GLU A 470 10.29 19.73 -21.22
CA GLU A 470 11.00 21.01 -21.06
C GLU A 470 10.99 21.50 -19.61
N VAL A 471 9.89 21.27 -18.88
CA VAL A 471 9.81 21.53 -17.44
C VAL A 471 10.85 20.69 -16.69
N ALA A 472 11.00 19.40 -17.01
CA ALA A 472 12.05 18.57 -16.44
C ALA A 472 13.46 19.13 -16.72
N GLU A 473 13.75 19.58 -17.95
CA GLU A 473 15.05 20.17 -18.30
C GLU A 473 15.35 21.45 -17.52
N LEU A 474 14.36 22.34 -17.40
CA LEU A 474 14.48 23.57 -16.62
C LEU A 474 14.77 23.30 -15.13
N ASN A 475 14.36 22.15 -14.62
CA ASN A 475 14.60 21.71 -13.24
C ASN A 475 15.81 20.75 -13.11
N GLY A 476 16.67 20.64 -14.13
CA GLY A 476 17.86 19.78 -14.10
C GLY A 476 17.56 18.26 -14.10
N SER A 477 16.32 17.88 -14.39
CA SER A 477 15.83 16.49 -14.36
C SER A 477 15.99 15.81 -15.72
N GLU A 478 17.22 15.69 -16.21
CA GLU A 478 17.50 15.13 -17.54
C GLU A 478 16.94 13.71 -17.75
N ALA A 479 16.97 12.87 -16.72
CA ALA A 479 16.46 11.50 -16.77
C ALA A 479 14.94 11.49 -17.03
N ALA A 480 14.19 12.35 -16.32
CA ALA A 480 12.76 12.56 -16.55
C ALA A 480 12.48 13.07 -17.97
N ALA A 481 13.21 14.08 -18.45
CA ALA A 481 13.04 14.61 -19.79
C ALA A 481 13.27 13.55 -20.89
N LYS A 482 14.34 12.75 -20.76
CA LYS A 482 14.65 11.64 -21.66
C LYS A 482 13.57 10.55 -21.60
N ALA A 483 13.09 10.22 -20.40
CA ALA A 483 12.01 9.24 -20.20
C ALA A 483 10.70 9.69 -20.88
N ILE A 484 10.26 10.94 -20.67
CA ILE A 484 9.03 11.48 -21.27
C ILE A 484 9.11 11.43 -22.80
N ARG A 485 10.24 11.84 -23.38
CA ARG A 485 10.44 11.77 -24.85
C ARG A 485 10.44 10.35 -25.39
N LEU A 486 10.99 9.40 -24.64
CA LEU A 486 10.97 7.99 -25.03
C LEU A 486 9.53 7.46 -25.03
N LEU A 487 8.79 7.72 -23.95
CA LEU A 487 7.42 7.25 -23.80
C LEU A 487 6.48 7.89 -24.82
N SER A 488 6.65 9.19 -25.13
CA SER A 488 5.89 9.89 -26.18
C SER A 488 5.99 9.20 -27.55
N LYS A 489 7.19 8.77 -27.92
CA LYS A 489 7.41 8.06 -29.21
C LYS A 489 6.76 6.68 -29.23
N ALA A 490 6.62 6.04 -28.08
CA ALA A 490 5.98 4.73 -27.98
C ALA A 490 4.45 4.84 -28.07
N THR A 491 3.85 5.86 -27.45
CA THR A 491 2.41 6.14 -27.56
C THR A 491 1.97 6.53 -28.97
N GLU A 492 2.83 7.26 -29.72
CA GLU A 492 2.57 7.59 -31.13
C GLU A 492 2.60 6.36 -32.06
N ARG A 493 3.37 5.33 -31.70
CA ARG A 493 3.47 4.07 -32.48
C ARG A 493 2.31 3.10 -32.24
N SER A 494 1.69 3.16 -31.06
CA SER A 494 0.55 2.32 -30.69
C SER A 494 -0.80 2.90 -31.13
N SER A 495 -0.83 4.17 -31.51
CA SER A 495 -2.04 4.88 -31.98
C SER A 495 -2.19 4.90 -33.52
N ASN A 496 -1.20 4.39 -34.25
CA ASN A 496 -1.19 4.18 -35.71
C ASN A 496 -1.23 2.68 -35.98
#